data_AF-A0A8H7EU18-F1
#
_entry.id   AF-A0A8H7EU18-F1
#
_cell.length_a   1.000
_cell.length_b   1.000
_cell.length_c   1.000
_cell.angle_alpha   90.00
_cell.angle_beta   90.00
_cell.angle_gamma   90.00
#
_symmetry.space_group_name_H-M   'P 1'
#
loop_
_entity.id
_entity.type
_entity.pdbx_description
1 polymer ?
#
loop_
_entity_poly.entity_id
_entity_poly.type
_entity_poly.pdbx_seq_one_letter_code
_entity_poly.pdbx_strand_id
1 'polypeptide(L)'
;MVWNYIKDELQPKGIVAISAHFTSTDESKILVDISEKPILIHDFPDHPLYDNFEYTWDLQGSPELGERVITTLKDFGIDAMGVHRGCDHGVWVPFRRGMKSSADIPIVSVSMFSYHCMPSYVKLGEALSSLRDDGIVIVASGKLVHNLAMRRYFKNKASPTFVKEFDDEAERIVSVGAAGDDEGTKIFDMYATSMSWGSFAFGLPNHTRLAQYDNDMTS
;
A
#
# COMPACT_ATOMS: atom_id res chain seq x y z
N MET A 1 8.46 -15.11 6.38
CA MET A 1 7.41 -14.12 6.02
C MET A 1 8.08 -12.98 5.26
N VAL A 2 7.41 -12.37 4.27
CA VAL A 2 7.98 -11.24 3.50
C VAL A 2 8.44 -10.08 4.39
N TRP A 3 7.74 -9.87 5.51
CA TRP A 3 8.10 -8.82 6.45
C TRP A 3 9.40 -9.08 7.19
N ASN A 4 9.73 -10.33 7.48
CA ASN A 4 11.06 -10.67 7.99
C ASN A 4 12.12 -10.40 6.93
N TYR A 5 11.83 -10.67 5.65
CA TYR A 5 12.76 -10.32 4.58
C TYR A 5 12.96 -8.79 4.48
N ILE A 6 11.88 -8.02 4.44
CA ILE A 6 11.95 -6.56 4.39
C ILE A 6 12.69 -6.01 5.62
N LYS A 7 12.41 -6.53 6.81
CA LYS A 7 13.04 -6.05 8.04
C LYS A 7 14.49 -6.49 8.18
N ASP A 8 14.76 -7.78 7.99
CA ASP A 8 16.03 -8.40 8.37
C ASP A 8 17.04 -8.36 7.22
N GLU A 9 16.59 -8.47 5.97
CA GLU A 9 17.46 -8.49 4.78
C GLU A 9 17.55 -7.12 4.10
N LEU A 10 16.42 -6.41 3.89
CA LEU A 10 16.45 -5.10 3.23
C LEU A 10 16.81 -3.94 4.18
N GLN A 11 16.49 -4.07 5.48
CA GLN A 11 16.74 -3.05 6.52
C GLN A 11 16.45 -1.61 6.05
N PRO A 12 15.23 -1.33 5.54
CA PRO A 12 14.95 -0.06 4.90
C PRO A 12 15.02 1.09 5.90
N LYS A 13 15.47 2.25 5.43
CA LYS A 13 15.47 3.48 6.22
C LYS A 13 14.06 4.05 6.40
N GLY A 14 13.13 3.64 5.55
CA GLY A 14 11.72 3.99 5.64
C GLY A 14 10.90 3.35 4.53
N ILE A 15 9.58 3.48 4.66
CA ILE A 15 8.61 2.95 3.71
C ILE A 15 7.75 4.10 3.17
N VAL A 16 7.58 4.15 1.86
CA VAL A 16 6.63 5.03 1.18
C VAL A 16 5.44 4.19 0.73
N ALA A 17 4.28 4.45 1.33
CA ALA A 17 3.06 3.72 1.08
C ALA A 17 2.08 4.55 0.23
N ILE A 18 1.78 4.11 -0.99
CA ILE A 18 0.72 4.69 -1.82
C ILE A 18 -0.59 4.00 -1.45
N SER A 19 -1.58 4.76 -0.97
CA SER A 19 -2.85 4.19 -0.50
C SER A 19 -4.02 4.48 -1.43
N ALA A 20 -4.78 3.44 -1.78
CA ALA A 20 -6.06 3.56 -2.47
C ALA A 20 -7.14 4.32 -1.68
N HIS A 21 -6.97 4.43 -0.37
CA HIS A 21 -7.86 5.18 0.53
C HIS A 21 -7.43 6.63 0.70
N PHE A 22 -6.28 7.01 0.16
CA PHE A 22 -5.76 8.37 0.16
C PHE A 22 -5.91 9.01 -1.22
N THR A 23 -7.06 9.60 -1.51
CA THR A 23 -7.19 10.43 -2.72
C THR A 23 -6.85 11.87 -2.40
N SER A 24 -6.09 12.53 -3.28
CA SER A 24 -5.81 13.96 -3.15
C SER A 24 -7.10 14.78 -3.16
N THR A 25 -7.16 15.80 -2.31
CA THR A 25 -8.24 16.81 -2.32
C THR A 25 -7.92 18.01 -3.22
N ASP A 26 -6.71 18.07 -3.78
CA ASP A 26 -6.26 19.08 -4.73
C ASP A 26 -6.03 18.41 -6.09
N GLU A 27 -6.74 18.86 -7.12
CA GLU A 27 -6.68 18.24 -8.45
C GLU A 27 -5.33 18.35 -9.14
N SER A 28 -4.48 19.27 -8.69
CA SER A 28 -3.16 19.50 -9.28
C SER A 28 -2.02 18.82 -8.52
N LYS A 29 -2.25 18.32 -7.30
CA LYS A 29 -1.16 17.90 -6.40
C LYS A 29 -1.32 16.49 -5.86
N ILE A 30 -0.20 15.82 -5.66
CA ILE A 30 -0.08 14.68 -4.74
C ILE A 30 0.07 15.19 -3.31
N LEU A 31 -0.59 14.55 -2.36
CA LEU A 31 -0.46 14.84 -0.94
C LEU A 31 0.43 13.79 -0.29
N VAL A 32 1.33 14.23 0.57
CA VAL A 32 2.28 13.38 1.30
C VAL A 32 2.09 13.63 2.80
N ASP A 33 1.84 12.58 3.58
CA ASP A 33 1.76 12.73 5.03
C ASP A 33 3.16 12.99 5.61
N ILE A 34 3.31 14.10 6.32
CA ILE A 34 4.58 14.54 6.94
C ILE A 34 4.48 14.50 8.47
N SER A 35 3.56 13.70 9.02
CA SER A 35 3.37 13.59 10.46
C SER A 35 4.49 12.75 11.09
N GLU A 36 5.06 13.20 12.21
CA GLU A 36 6.02 12.39 12.98
C GLU A 36 5.33 11.20 13.65
N LYS A 37 4.13 11.43 14.19
CA LYS A 37 3.26 10.41 14.81
C LYS A 37 1.89 10.45 14.15
N PRO A 38 1.72 9.83 12.97
CA PRO A 38 0.45 9.84 12.26
C PRO A 38 -0.62 9.12 13.08
N ILE A 39 -1.80 9.72 13.17
CA ILE A 39 -2.97 9.05 13.75
C ILE A 39 -3.38 7.86 12.87
N LEU A 40 -3.91 6.80 13.48
CA LEU A 40 -4.55 5.72 12.73
C LEU A 40 -5.97 6.15 12.36
N ILE A 41 -6.25 6.19 11.06
CA ILE A 41 -7.58 6.46 10.53
C ILE A 41 -8.30 5.11 10.39
N HIS A 42 -9.47 5.03 11.02
CA HIS A 42 -10.36 3.87 10.93
C HIS A 42 -11.45 4.18 9.89
N ASP A 43 -11.19 3.96 8.61
CA ASP A 43 -12.09 4.29 7.49
C ASP A 43 -12.78 3.06 6.87
N PHE A 44 -13.22 2.12 7.71
CA PHE A 44 -13.92 0.88 7.34
C PHE A 44 -15.25 0.69 8.08
N PRO A 45 -16.20 1.63 7.96
CA PRO A 45 -17.45 1.67 8.75
C PRO A 45 -18.33 0.43 8.56
N ASP A 46 -18.25 -0.25 7.41
CA ASP A 46 -19.02 -1.46 7.10
C ASP A 46 -18.40 -2.75 7.68
N HIS A 47 -17.31 -2.66 8.44
CA HIS A 47 -16.69 -3.84 9.04
C HIS A 47 -17.36 -4.15 10.39
N PRO A 48 -17.71 -5.42 10.70
CA PRO A 48 -18.27 -5.82 12.00
C PRO A 48 -17.40 -5.49 13.22
N LEU A 49 -16.16 -5.09 12.94
CA LEU A 49 -15.12 -4.75 13.90
C LEU A 49 -14.97 -3.22 14.03
N TYR A 50 -15.82 -2.40 13.39
CA TYR A 50 -15.68 -0.95 13.44
C TYR A 50 -15.95 -0.40 14.86
N ASP A 51 -17.03 -0.88 15.52
CA ASP A 51 -17.48 -0.35 16.81
C ASP A 51 -16.71 -0.89 18.03
N ASN A 52 -15.86 -1.91 17.84
CA ASN A 52 -15.21 -2.65 18.94
C ASN A 52 -13.67 -2.56 18.93
N PHE A 53 -13.09 -1.70 18.08
CA PHE A 53 -11.64 -1.74 17.83
C PHE A 53 -10.92 -0.48 18.29
N GLU A 54 -10.39 -0.54 19.51
CA GLU A 54 -9.24 0.24 19.93
C GLU A 54 -7.95 -0.47 19.49
N TYR A 55 -7.69 -0.56 18.18
CA TYR A 55 -6.37 -0.96 17.74
C TYR A 55 -5.40 0.19 17.97
N THR A 56 -4.56 0.05 18.98
CA THR A 56 -3.33 0.83 19.09
C THR A 56 -2.23 0.13 18.32
N TRP A 57 -1.45 0.92 17.60
CA TRP A 57 -0.22 0.50 16.96
C TRP A 57 0.72 1.71 16.96
N ASP A 58 1.92 1.52 17.46
CA ASP A 58 2.92 2.57 17.56
C ASP A 58 3.57 2.78 16.18
N LEU A 59 2.82 3.48 15.32
CA LEU A 59 3.22 3.86 13.99
C LEU A 59 4.09 5.11 14.05
N GLN A 60 5.32 5.00 13.57
CA GLN A 60 6.20 6.15 13.36
C GLN A 60 6.06 6.63 11.91
N GLY A 61 5.84 7.93 11.72
CA GLY A 61 6.03 8.58 10.43
C GLY A 61 7.46 9.13 10.31
N SER A 62 7.73 9.87 9.24
CA SER A 62 9.01 10.58 9.08
C SER A 62 8.79 11.86 8.26
N PRO A 63 8.78 13.05 8.92
CA PRO A 63 8.67 14.32 8.21
C PRO A 63 9.83 14.51 7.22
N GLU A 64 11.04 14.07 7.58
CA GLU A 64 12.22 14.12 6.70
C GLU A 64 12.01 13.30 5.42
N LEU A 65 11.54 12.05 5.55
CA LEU A 65 11.23 11.21 4.40
C LEU A 65 10.08 11.80 3.57
N GLY A 66 9.06 12.37 4.22
CA GLY A 66 7.95 13.03 3.53
C GLY A 66 8.41 14.23 2.69
N GLU A 67 9.28 15.08 3.22
CA GLU A 67 9.88 16.18 2.45
C GLU A 67 10.78 15.70 1.31
N ARG A 68 11.51 14.59 1.52
CA ARG A 68 12.29 13.93 0.47
C ARG A 68 11.41 13.42 -0.66
N VAL A 69 10.26 12.81 -0.34
CA VAL A 69 9.26 12.39 -1.34
C VAL A 69 8.73 13.60 -2.11
N ILE A 70 8.33 14.67 -1.42
CA ILE A 70 7.81 15.89 -2.05
C ILE A 70 8.83 16.49 -3.03
N THR A 71 10.09 16.57 -2.62
CA THR A 71 11.19 17.09 -3.46
C THR A 71 11.37 16.23 -4.70
N THR A 72 11.42 14.90 -4.51
CA THR A 72 11.58 13.93 -5.60
C THR A 72 10.44 14.03 -6.62
N LEU A 73 9.20 14.14 -6.17
CA LEU A 73 8.04 14.32 -7.05
C LEU A 73 8.16 15.62 -7.87
N LYS A 74 8.56 16.72 -7.24
CA LYS A 74 8.74 18.02 -7.91
C LYS A 74 9.86 18.00 -8.95
N ASP A 75 10.96 17.31 -8.67
CA ASP A 75 12.07 17.15 -9.62
C ASP A 75 11.64 16.42 -10.90
N PHE A 76 10.65 15.53 -10.79
CA PHE A 76 10.01 14.86 -11.93
C PHE A 76 8.83 15.67 -12.52
N GLY A 77 8.59 16.89 -12.06
CA GLY A 77 7.49 17.73 -12.52
C GLY A 77 6.11 17.19 -12.12
N ILE A 78 6.00 16.61 -10.92
CA ILE A 78 4.75 16.28 -10.26
C ILE A 78 4.62 17.23 -9.06
N ASP A 79 3.61 18.10 -9.06
CA ASP A 79 3.38 18.96 -7.90
C ASP A 79 2.94 18.12 -6.69
N ALA A 80 3.56 18.41 -5.54
CA ALA A 80 3.32 17.72 -4.29
C ALA A 80 3.31 18.66 -3.10
N MET A 81 2.52 18.31 -2.07
CA MET A 81 2.35 19.09 -0.85
C MET A 81 2.31 18.18 0.38
N GLY A 82 2.97 18.62 1.46
CA GLY A 82 2.92 17.96 2.77
C GLY A 82 1.60 18.23 3.49
N VAL A 83 1.07 17.21 4.17
CA VAL A 83 -0.15 17.29 4.98
C VAL A 83 0.00 16.52 6.30
N HIS A 84 -0.86 16.83 7.27
CA HIS A 84 -1.02 16.07 8.51
C HIS A 84 -2.36 15.34 8.48
N ARG A 85 -2.41 14.22 7.77
CA ARG A 85 -3.62 13.43 7.55
C ARG A 85 -3.71 12.26 8.52
N GLY A 86 -2.60 11.57 8.73
CA GLY A 86 -2.57 10.26 9.36
C GLY A 86 -2.57 9.10 8.36
N CYS A 87 -2.64 7.89 8.88
CA CYS A 87 -2.48 6.64 8.13
C CYS A 87 -3.81 5.88 8.08
N ASP A 88 -4.33 5.59 6.89
CA ASP A 88 -5.58 4.86 6.68
C ASP A 88 -5.42 3.33 6.74
N HIS A 89 -6.55 2.62 6.85
CA HIS A 89 -6.52 1.17 7.06
C HIS A 89 -5.96 0.38 5.89
N GLY A 90 -5.97 0.96 4.69
CA GLY A 90 -5.29 0.40 3.53
C GLY A 90 -3.79 0.27 3.79
N VAL A 91 -3.22 1.10 4.65
CA VAL A 91 -1.80 1.07 5.00
C VAL A 91 -1.58 0.38 6.35
N TRP A 92 -2.16 0.87 7.44
CA TRP A 92 -1.75 0.40 8.77
C TRP A 92 -2.16 -1.05 9.08
N VAL A 93 -3.26 -1.58 8.51
CA VAL A 93 -3.69 -2.96 8.77
C VAL A 93 -2.68 -4.00 8.28
N PRO A 94 -2.27 -4.01 6.99
CA PRO A 94 -1.29 -4.98 6.50
C PRO A 94 0.07 -4.82 7.19
N PHE A 95 0.51 -3.59 7.46
CA PHE A 95 1.77 -3.37 8.18
C PHE A 95 1.72 -3.82 9.63
N ARG A 96 0.65 -3.53 10.38
CA ARG A 96 0.48 -4.02 11.75
C ARG A 96 0.45 -5.55 11.80
N ARG A 97 -0.22 -6.20 10.84
CA ARG A 97 -0.23 -7.67 10.75
C ARG A 97 1.18 -8.24 10.48
N GLY A 98 2.00 -7.50 9.73
CA GLY A 98 3.37 -7.87 9.41
C GLY A 98 4.41 -7.59 10.49
N MET A 99 4.38 -6.38 11.04
CA MET A 99 5.36 -5.83 11.99
C MET A 99 4.96 -6.06 13.46
N LYS A 100 3.76 -6.61 13.70
CA LYS A 100 3.20 -6.86 15.04
C LYS A 100 3.05 -5.56 15.84
N SER A 101 3.64 -5.47 17.03
CA SER A 101 3.31 -4.46 18.04
C SER A 101 3.87 -3.05 17.80
N SER A 102 4.94 -2.89 17.02
CA SER A 102 5.56 -1.59 16.72
C SER A 102 6.01 -1.50 15.27
N ALA A 103 5.94 -0.30 14.69
CA ALA A 103 6.61 -0.01 13.43
C ALA A 103 8.04 0.45 13.73
N ASP A 104 9.00 -0.48 13.67
CA ASP A 104 10.43 -0.13 13.87
C ASP A 104 11.00 0.63 12.65
N ILE A 105 10.23 0.73 11.57
CA ILE A 105 10.58 1.40 10.31
C ILE A 105 9.52 2.49 10.07
N PRO A 106 9.92 3.75 9.82
CA PRO A 106 8.97 4.84 9.60
C PRO A 106 8.19 4.65 8.29
N ILE A 107 6.90 4.97 8.31
CA ILE A 107 6.00 4.86 7.15
C ILE A 107 5.44 6.24 6.80
N VAL A 108 5.60 6.64 5.53
CA VAL A 108 5.05 7.86 4.94
C VAL A 108 3.94 7.48 3.96
N SER A 109 2.75 8.04 4.14
CA SER A 109 1.60 7.78 3.25
C SER A 109 1.55 8.80 2.12
N VAL A 110 1.35 8.35 0.88
CA VAL A 110 1.26 9.15 -0.33
C VAL A 110 -0.11 8.95 -0.98
N SER A 111 -0.71 10.05 -1.44
CA SER A 111 -2.02 10.02 -2.06
C SER A 111 -1.99 9.50 -3.50
N MET A 112 -3.14 9.07 -3.99
CA MET A 112 -3.45 9.00 -5.41
C MET A 112 -3.82 10.39 -5.94
N PHE A 113 -3.67 10.59 -7.25
CA PHE A 113 -4.31 11.71 -7.94
C PHE A 113 -5.84 11.65 -7.77
N SER A 114 -6.48 12.82 -7.67
CA SER A 114 -7.96 12.92 -7.69
C SER A 114 -8.54 12.59 -9.07
N TYR A 115 -7.75 12.82 -10.12
CA TYR A 115 -8.07 12.45 -11.49
C TYR A 115 -7.40 11.12 -11.83
N HIS A 116 -8.16 10.16 -12.31
CA HIS A 116 -7.65 8.81 -12.59
C HIS A 116 -7.11 8.73 -14.01
N CYS A 117 -5.81 8.99 -14.17
CA CYS A 117 -5.10 8.96 -15.46
C CYS A 117 -3.89 8.02 -15.39
N MET A 118 -3.88 6.97 -16.21
CA MET A 118 -2.81 5.95 -16.19
C MET A 118 -1.41 6.52 -16.47
N PRO A 119 -1.18 7.35 -17.51
CA PRO A 119 0.11 8.01 -17.71
C PRO A 119 0.64 8.77 -16.48
N SER A 120 -0.25 9.43 -15.73
CA SER A 120 0.14 10.13 -14.51
C SER A 120 0.61 9.18 -13.41
N TYR A 121 -0.02 8.01 -13.26
CA TYR A 121 0.41 6.99 -12.30
C TYR A 121 1.71 6.30 -12.72
N VAL A 122 1.96 6.09 -14.02
CA VAL A 122 3.26 5.61 -14.51
C VAL A 122 4.36 6.60 -14.13
N LYS A 123 4.15 7.89 -14.43
CA LYS A 123 5.08 8.96 -14.06
C LYS A 123 5.33 9.05 -12.55
N LEU A 124 4.29 8.84 -11.75
CA LEU A 124 4.40 8.77 -10.28
C LEU A 124 5.29 7.60 -9.85
N GLY A 125 5.11 6.41 -10.44
CA GLY A 125 5.95 5.25 -10.20
C GLY A 125 7.42 5.50 -10.57
N GLU A 126 7.67 6.08 -11.75
CA GLU A 126 9.02 6.46 -12.21
C GLU A 126 9.70 7.42 -11.21
N ALA A 127 9.00 8.46 -10.78
CA ALA A 127 9.54 9.43 -9.82
C ALA A 127 9.90 8.76 -8.50
N LEU A 128 8.97 7.98 -7.92
CA LEU A 128 9.18 7.32 -6.64
C LEU A 128 10.28 6.24 -6.72
N SER A 129 10.48 5.59 -7.87
CA SER A 129 11.46 4.51 -8.04
C SER A 129 12.88 4.91 -7.66
N SER A 130 13.23 6.20 -7.81
CA SER A 130 14.53 6.76 -7.46
C SER A 130 14.83 6.73 -5.95
N LEU A 131 13.79 6.68 -5.10
CA LEU A 131 13.95 6.58 -3.64
C LEU A 131 14.51 5.23 -3.21
N ARG A 132 14.46 4.20 -4.07
CA ARG A 132 15.01 2.88 -3.76
C ARG A 132 16.53 2.93 -3.55
N ASP A 133 17.22 3.81 -4.28
CA ASP A 133 18.66 4.03 -4.15
C ASP A 133 19.03 4.63 -2.77
N ASP A 134 18.08 5.32 -2.13
CA ASP A 134 18.23 5.89 -0.79
C ASP A 134 17.97 4.86 0.34
N GLY A 135 17.59 3.62 -0.02
CA GLY A 135 17.23 2.56 0.92
C GLY A 135 15.77 2.62 1.38
N ILE A 136 14.89 3.17 0.53
CA ILE A 136 13.45 3.29 0.81
C ILE A 136 12.68 2.18 0.09
N VAL A 137 11.77 1.54 0.81
CA VAL A 137 10.86 0.55 0.23
C VAL A 137 9.55 1.23 -0.19
N ILE A 138 9.11 0.96 -1.41
CA ILE A 138 7.86 1.51 -1.96
C ILE A 138 6.80 0.42 -1.93
N VAL A 139 5.64 0.73 -1.34
CA VAL A 139 4.50 -0.19 -1.22
C VAL A 139 3.26 0.47 -1.78
N ALA A 140 2.66 -0.13 -2.79
CA ALA A 140 1.31 0.23 -3.22
C ALA A 140 0.30 -0.67 -2.48
N SER A 141 -0.67 -0.07 -1.80
CA SER A 141 -1.70 -0.80 -1.06
C SER A 141 -3.11 -0.46 -1.53
N GLY A 142 -3.86 -1.50 -1.87
CA GLY A 142 -5.24 -1.39 -2.32
C GLY A 142 -5.87 -2.74 -2.57
N LYS A 143 -7.07 -2.72 -3.17
CA LYS A 143 -7.78 -3.92 -3.61
C LYS A 143 -7.86 -3.92 -5.13
N LEU A 144 -7.44 -5.03 -5.73
CA LEU A 144 -7.51 -5.23 -7.18
C LEU A 144 -8.98 -5.36 -7.63
N VAL A 145 -9.84 -5.98 -6.82
CA VAL A 145 -11.30 -5.98 -7.02
C VAL A 145 -12.00 -5.35 -5.81
N HIS A 146 -12.56 -4.14 -6.01
CA HIS A 146 -13.22 -3.36 -4.95
C HIS A 146 -14.69 -3.03 -5.28
N ASN A 147 -15.57 -4.04 -5.25
CA ASN A 147 -17.02 -3.84 -5.41
C ASN A 147 -17.79 -4.23 -4.14
N LEU A 148 -18.16 -3.22 -3.33
CA LEU A 148 -18.87 -3.42 -2.07
C LEU A 148 -20.30 -3.95 -2.26
N ALA A 149 -20.97 -3.58 -3.35
CA ALA A 149 -22.29 -4.11 -3.67
C ALA A 149 -22.22 -5.61 -3.97
N MET A 150 -21.19 -6.03 -4.70
CA MET A 150 -20.91 -7.44 -4.97
C MET A 150 -20.57 -8.20 -3.67
N ARG A 151 -19.74 -7.62 -2.79
CA ARG A 151 -19.44 -8.21 -1.47
C ARG A 151 -20.71 -8.48 -0.67
N ARG A 152 -21.64 -7.52 -0.66
CA ARG A 152 -22.94 -7.67 0.02
C ARG A 152 -23.79 -8.76 -0.63
N TYR A 153 -23.81 -8.84 -1.96
CA TYR A 153 -24.57 -9.83 -2.71
C TYR A 153 -24.05 -11.27 -2.55
N PHE A 154 -22.72 -11.42 -2.44
CA PHE A 154 -22.03 -12.71 -2.25
C PHE A 154 -21.81 -13.08 -0.78
N LYS A 155 -22.40 -12.35 0.17
CA LYS A 155 -22.39 -12.73 1.58
C LYS A 155 -22.99 -14.13 1.74
N ASN A 156 -22.19 -15.08 2.26
CA ASN A 156 -22.50 -16.51 2.40
C ASN A 156 -22.65 -17.30 1.07
N LYS A 157 -22.11 -16.79 -0.04
CA LYS A 157 -22.02 -17.49 -1.33
C LYS A 157 -20.56 -17.74 -1.71
N ALA A 158 -20.33 -18.70 -2.60
CA ALA A 158 -19.02 -18.87 -3.22
C ALA A 158 -18.62 -17.58 -3.97
N SER A 159 -17.39 -17.12 -3.76
CA SER A 159 -16.84 -15.97 -4.48
C SER A 159 -16.86 -16.21 -6.00
N PRO A 160 -17.14 -15.19 -6.83
CA PRO A 160 -17.01 -15.34 -8.27
C PRO A 160 -15.58 -15.71 -8.67
N THR A 161 -15.40 -16.64 -9.60
CA THR A 161 -14.06 -17.09 -10.03
C THR A 161 -13.25 -15.95 -10.64
N PHE A 162 -13.89 -15.01 -11.35
CA PHE A 162 -13.24 -13.85 -11.96
C PHE A 162 -12.50 -12.96 -10.95
N VAL A 163 -12.90 -12.97 -9.66
CA VAL A 163 -12.20 -12.19 -8.62
C VAL A 163 -10.78 -12.72 -8.43
N LYS A 164 -10.64 -14.05 -8.42
CA LYS A 164 -9.34 -14.71 -8.36
C LYS A 164 -8.60 -14.61 -9.69
N GLU A 165 -9.29 -14.83 -10.81
CA GLU A 165 -8.68 -14.76 -12.15
C GLU A 165 -8.12 -13.35 -12.43
N PHE A 166 -8.84 -12.29 -12.04
CA PHE A 166 -8.36 -10.92 -12.18
C PHE A 166 -7.19 -10.59 -11.24
N ASP A 167 -7.20 -11.14 -10.03
CA ASP A 167 -6.11 -10.98 -9.07
C ASP A 167 -4.83 -11.68 -9.54
N ASP A 168 -4.96 -12.91 -10.06
CA ASP A 168 -3.87 -13.68 -10.67
C ASP A 168 -3.33 -12.97 -11.93
N GLU A 169 -4.19 -12.38 -12.75
CA GLU A 169 -3.79 -11.66 -13.97
C GLU A 169 -3.14 -10.31 -13.65
N ALA A 170 -3.63 -9.59 -12.65
CA ALA A 170 -2.98 -8.37 -12.16
C ALA A 170 -1.59 -8.67 -11.59
N GLU A 171 -1.42 -9.80 -10.90
CA GLU A 171 -0.11 -10.28 -10.48
C GLU A 171 0.81 -10.56 -11.67
N ARG A 172 0.32 -11.20 -12.74
CA ARG A 172 1.09 -11.34 -13.99
C ARG A 172 1.46 -9.98 -14.56
N ILE A 173 0.49 -9.08 -14.79
CA ILE A 173 0.74 -7.78 -15.44
C ILE A 173 1.73 -6.92 -14.65
N VAL A 174 1.65 -6.91 -13.32
CA VAL A 174 2.57 -6.17 -12.46
C VAL A 174 3.96 -6.82 -12.41
N SER A 175 4.04 -8.15 -12.52
CA SER A 175 5.31 -8.90 -12.53
C SER A 175 6.03 -8.94 -13.89
N VAL A 176 5.38 -8.60 -15.02
CA VAL A 176 6.07 -8.45 -16.33
C VAL A 176 6.53 -7.01 -16.62
N GLY A 177 6.37 -6.07 -15.69
CA GLY A 177 6.87 -4.70 -15.82
C GLY A 177 5.76 -3.68 -16.08
N ALA A 178 5.27 -3.05 -15.01
CA ALA A 178 4.34 -1.91 -15.09
C ALA A 178 5.04 -0.54 -15.04
N ALA A 179 6.36 -0.53 -14.83
CA ALA A 179 7.22 0.67 -14.76
C ALA A 179 8.56 0.44 -15.48
N GLY A 180 8.52 0.13 -16.78
CA GLY A 180 9.72 -0.23 -17.55
C GLY A 180 10.16 -1.67 -17.28
N ASP A 181 11.46 -1.88 -17.00
CA ASP A 181 12.03 -3.20 -16.69
C ASP A 181 11.82 -3.64 -15.22
N ASP A 182 11.05 -2.88 -14.44
CA ASP A 182 10.83 -3.11 -13.00
C ASP A 182 9.64 -4.05 -12.77
N GLU A 183 9.95 -5.30 -12.42
CA GLU A 183 8.97 -6.35 -12.11
C GLU A 183 8.47 -6.20 -10.66
N GLY A 184 7.17 -5.98 -10.48
CA GLY A 184 6.54 -5.95 -9.17
C GLY A 184 6.28 -7.34 -8.63
N THR A 185 6.74 -7.62 -7.40
CA THR A 185 6.48 -8.86 -6.68
C THR A 185 5.31 -8.65 -5.71
N LYS A 186 4.27 -9.49 -5.79
CA LYS A 186 3.11 -9.43 -4.87
C LYS A 186 3.52 -9.89 -3.46
N ILE A 187 3.56 -8.98 -2.49
CA ILE A 187 4.03 -9.24 -1.13
C ILE A 187 2.93 -9.67 -0.15
N PHE A 188 1.67 -9.38 -0.48
CA PHE A 188 0.54 -9.76 0.36
C PHE A 188 -0.70 -9.90 -0.50
N ASP A 189 -1.45 -10.98 -0.26
CA ASP A 189 -2.81 -11.10 -0.72
C ASP A 189 -3.73 -11.64 0.37
N MET A 190 -5.00 -11.24 0.26
CA MET A 190 -6.04 -11.72 1.15
C MET A 190 -7.36 -11.76 0.38
N TYR A 191 -8.03 -12.91 0.45
CA TYR A 191 -9.33 -13.08 -0.16
C TYR A 191 -10.41 -13.01 0.91
N ALA A 192 -11.33 -12.07 0.76
CA ALA A 192 -12.49 -11.95 1.63
C ALA A 192 -13.74 -11.86 0.76
N THR A 193 -14.41 -13.00 0.54
CA THR A 193 -15.60 -13.12 -0.32
C THR A 193 -15.28 -12.66 -1.75
N SER A 194 -15.99 -11.67 -2.30
CA SER A 194 -15.77 -11.13 -3.65
C SER A 194 -14.74 -9.99 -3.69
N MET A 195 -13.86 -9.88 -2.71
CA MET A 195 -12.79 -8.89 -2.65
C MET A 195 -11.44 -9.61 -2.57
N SER A 196 -10.46 -9.10 -3.31
CA SER A 196 -9.05 -9.46 -3.16
C SER A 196 -8.26 -8.25 -2.68
N TRP A 197 -7.34 -8.48 -1.75
CA TRP A 197 -6.28 -7.55 -1.40
C TRP A 197 -5.03 -7.96 -2.16
N GLY A 198 -4.31 -6.99 -2.73
CA GLY A 198 -3.00 -7.22 -3.33
C GLY A 198 -2.07 -6.08 -2.95
N SER A 199 -0.96 -6.37 -2.30
CA SER A 199 0.13 -5.41 -2.11
C SER A 199 1.33 -5.88 -2.90
N PHE A 200 2.01 -4.95 -3.56
CA PHE A 200 3.16 -5.22 -4.41
C PHE A 200 4.37 -4.43 -3.92
N ALA A 201 5.55 -5.07 -3.97
CA ALA A 201 6.84 -4.42 -3.79
C ALA A 201 7.62 -4.52 -5.11
N PHE A 202 8.38 -3.48 -5.42
CA PHE A 202 9.17 -3.38 -6.64
C PHE A 202 10.66 -3.34 -6.28
N GLY A 203 11.53 -3.87 -7.16
CA GLY A 203 12.98 -3.89 -6.93
C GLY A 203 13.49 -4.98 -5.96
N LEU A 204 12.71 -6.04 -5.70
CA LEU A 204 13.18 -7.18 -4.92
C LEU A 204 14.14 -8.06 -5.75
N PRO A 205 15.18 -8.65 -5.15
CA PRO A 205 16.02 -9.62 -5.86
C PRO A 205 15.21 -10.81 -6.37
N ASN A 206 15.52 -11.30 -7.59
CA ASN A 206 14.81 -12.39 -8.28
C ASN A 206 14.71 -13.72 -7.50
N HIS A 207 15.47 -13.88 -6.40
CA HIS A 207 15.47 -15.07 -5.54
C HIS A 207 14.61 -14.91 -4.27
N THR A 208 13.89 -13.79 -4.12
CA THR A 208 13.05 -13.53 -2.94
C THR A 208 11.87 -14.51 -2.92
N ARG A 209 11.90 -15.48 -2.00
CA ARG A 209 10.75 -16.39 -1.78
C ARG A 209 9.83 -15.83 -0.71
N LEU A 210 8.59 -15.56 -1.11
CA LEU A 210 7.54 -15.05 -0.23
C LEU A 210 6.84 -16.19 0.51
N ALA A 211 6.34 -15.88 1.71
CA ALA A 211 5.55 -16.84 2.48
C ALA A 211 4.13 -16.89 1.92
N GLN A 212 3.67 -18.06 1.48
CA GLN A 212 2.25 -18.30 1.22
C GLN A 212 1.51 -18.27 2.56
N TYR A 213 0.44 -17.48 2.64
CA TYR A 213 -0.38 -17.38 3.85
C TYR A 213 -1.56 -18.34 3.74
N ASP A 214 -1.81 -19.09 4.81
CA ASP A 214 -2.97 -19.98 4.91
C ASP A 214 -4.20 -19.15 5.31
N ASN A 215 -5.30 -19.30 4.58
CA ASN A 215 -6.50 -18.44 4.64
C ASN A 215 -7.35 -18.60 5.92
N ASP A 216 -6.83 -19.22 6.98
CA ASP A 216 -7.60 -19.47 8.20
C ASP A 216 -7.74 -18.19 9.05
N MET A 217 -8.90 -17.56 8.88
CA MET A 217 -9.40 -16.38 9.59
C MET A 217 -9.79 -16.68 11.05
N THR A 218 -8.92 -17.38 11.80
CA THR A 218 -9.13 -17.65 13.24
C THR A 218 -7.91 -17.26 14.07
N SER A 219 -7.54 -15.97 14.08
CA SER A 219 -6.77 -15.34 15.16
C SER A 219 -6.74 -13.82 15.01
#